data_AF-A0A9W8GT70-F1
#
_entry.id   AF-A0A9W8GT70-F1
#
_cell.length_a   1.000
_cell.length_b   1.000
_cell.length_c   1.000
_cell.angle_alpha   90.00
_cell.angle_beta   90.00
_cell.angle_gamma   90.00
#
_symmetry.space_group_name_H-M   'P 1'
#
loop_
_entity.id
_entity.type
_entity.pdbx_description
1 polymer ?
#
loop_
_entity_poly.entity_id
_entity_poly.type
_entity_poly.pdbx_seq_one_letter_code
_entity_poly.pdbx_strand_id
1 'polypeptide(L)'
;MAADKCTLIPEQLFDSQDAFISHVKHFALENGFNVRLDDVERDKGGSIRKRDIVCSSEGAPRGKESSSKREDSVCRSDIEDSEPMTPTKTSGLAHSGAHRRKSMKTGCRWLARASRQSSGMWKMIMLRLEHNHPLTTRYELFQPSSHVIRTGDDSSIGNATVAARAAMMNGTYRGPSLEFKDLFLQMS
;
A
#
# COMPACT_ATOMS: atom_id res chain seq x y z
N MET A 1 -17.59 12.12 32.29
CA MET A 1 -18.47 12.19 31.10
C MET A 1 -18.35 10.85 30.41
N ALA A 2 -19.42 10.04 30.41
CA ALA A 2 -19.42 8.78 29.68
C ALA A 2 -19.36 9.14 28.19
N ALA A 3 -18.27 8.81 27.52
CA ALA A 3 -18.24 8.90 26.06
C ALA A 3 -19.24 7.88 25.55
N ASP A 4 -20.31 8.35 24.90
CA ASP A 4 -21.27 7.49 24.23
C ASP A 4 -20.49 6.62 23.25
N LYS A 5 -20.37 5.33 23.58
CA LYS A 5 -19.59 4.38 22.78
C LYS A 5 -20.20 4.35 21.39
N CYS A 6 -19.40 4.64 20.37
CA CYS A 6 -19.87 4.58 18.98
C CYS A 6 -20.24 3.12 18.70
N THR A 7 -21.49 2.88 18.32
CA THR A 7 -22.01 1.55 18.00
C THR A 7 -22.49 1.52 16.55
N LEU A 8 -22.27 0.37 15.89
CA LEU A 8 -22.81 0.09 14.56
C LEU A 8 -23.98 -0.87 14.72
N ILE A 9 -25.16 -0.45 14.27
CA ILE A 9 -26.40 -1.22 14.36
C ILE A 9 -26.92 -1.50 12.96
N PRO A 10 -27.30 -2.74 12.61
CA PRO A 10 -27.96 -3.02 11.34
C PRO A 10 -29.14 -2.07 11.09
N GLU A 11 -29.39 -1.73 9.82
CA GLU A 11 -30.47 -0.82 9.41
C GLU A 11 -30.33 0.65 9.82
N GLN A 12 -29.24 1.04 10.48
CA GLN A 12 -28.96 2.43 10.79
C GLN A 12 -28.98 3.31 9.52
N LEU A 13 -29.66 4.45 9.64
CA LEU A 13 -29.81 5.44 8.57
C LEU A 13 -28.78 6.56 8.75
N PHE A 14 -28.31 7.06 7.62
CA PHE A 14 -27.38 8.19 7.53
C PHE A 14 -27.86 9.17 6.47
N ASP A 15 -27.68 10.45 6.73
CA ASP A 15 -28.14 11.51 5.82
C ASP A 15 -27.29 11.60 4.55
N SER A 16 -26.03 11.14 4.64
CA SER A 16 -25.08 11.17 3.53
C SER A 16 -24.14 9.97 3.54
N GLN A 17 -23.48 9.76 2.40
CA GLN A 17 -22.42 8.77 2.28
C GLN A 17 -21.26 9.06 3.24
N ASP A 18 -20.90 10.34 3.39
CA ASP A 18 -19.77 10.73 4.21
C ASP A 18 -20.07 10.60 5.70
N ALA A 19 -21.33 10.78 6.11
CA ALA A 19 -21.77 10.48 7.46
C ALA A 19 -21.62 8.99 7.78
N PHE A 20 -22.06 8.11 6.87
CA PHE A 20 -21.84 6.66 7.00
C PHE A 20 -20.35 6.32 7.10
N ILE A 21 -19.52 6.84 6.20
CA ILE A 21 -18.07 6.58 6.19
C ILE A 21 -17.42 7.06 7.49
N SER A 22 -17.76 8.27 7.95
CA SER A 22 -17.18 8.87 9.15
C SER A 22 -17.59 8.09 10.40
N HIS A 23 -18.86 7.70 10.51
CA HIS A 23 -19.37 6.90 11.64
C HIS A 23 -18.66 5.54 11.73
N VAL A 24 -18.50 4.87 10.58
CA VAL A 24 -17.79 3.58 10.52
C VAL A 24 -16.30 3.72 10.85
N LYS A 25 -15.64 4.77 10.35
CA LYS A 25 -14.24 5.05 10.70
C LYS A 25 -14.07 5.31 12.19
N HIS A 26 -14.98 6.08 12.79
CA HIS A 26 -14.95 6.37 14.22
C HIS A 26 -15.12 5.09 15.04
N PHE A 27 -16.11 4.26 14.69
CA PHE A 27 -16.29 2.95 15.29
C PHE A 27 -15.02 2.09 15.20
N ALA A 28 -14.39 2.02 14.04
CA ALA A 28 -13.19 1.22 13.85
C ALA A 28 -12.03 1.68 14.75
N LEU A 29 -11.81 3.00 14.82
CA LEU A 29 -10.77 3.59 15.68
C LEU A 29 -11.01 3.32 17.17
N GLU A 30 -12.25 3.42 17.64
CA GLU A 30 -12.59 3.11 19.04
C GLU A 30 -12.41 1.62 19.37
N ASN A 31 -12.63 0.75 18.40
CA ASN A 31 -12.50 -0.70 18.57
C ASN A 31 -11.10 -1.24 18.19
N GLY A 32 -10.15 -0.37 17.86
CA GLY A 32 -8.75 -0.77 17.68
C GLY A 32 -8.44 -1.43 16.34
N PHE A 33 -9.11 -1.02 15.26
CA PHE A 33 -8.75 -1.48 13.92
C PHE A 33 -8.92 -0.38 12.88
N ASN A 34 -8.25 -0.57 11.74
CA ASN A 34 -8.36 0.35 10.62
C ASN A 34 -9.23 -0.22 9.53
N VAL A 35 -9.98 0.66 8.87
CA VAL A 35 -10.85 0.33 7.75
C VAL A 35 -10.39 1.02 6.47
N ARG A 36 -10.70 0.40 5.34
CA ARG A 36 -10.47 0.95 4.00
C ARG A 36 -11.79 0.97 3.23
N LEU A 37 -11.91 1.92 2.31
CA LEU A 37 -13.00 1.92 1.35
C LEU A 37 -12.76 0.79 0.34
N ASP A 38 -13.81 0.05 0.02
CA ASP A 38 -13.77 -1.07 -0.90
C ASP A 38 -14.75 -0.82 -2.06
N ASP A 39 -15.49 -1.84 -2.48
CA ASP A 39 -16.34 -1.77 -3.66
C ASP A 39 -17.42 -0.69 -3.59
N VAL A 40 -17.72 -0.14 -4.77
CA VAL A 40 -18.70 0.92 -4.98
C VAL A 40 -19.58 0.55 -6.16
N GLU A 41 -20.88 0.41 -5.90
CA GLU A 41 -21.87 0.19 -6.96
C GLU A 41 -22.49 1.53 -7.35
N ARG A 42 -22.52 1.81 -8.65
CA ARG A 42 -23.07 3.06 -9.21
C ARG A 42 -24.31 2.78 -10.03
N ASP A 43 -25.21 3.75 -10.08
CA ASP A 43 -26.35 3.71 -10.99
C ASP A 43 -25.94 3.97 -12.44
N LYS A 44 -26.88 3.76 -13.36
CA LYS A 44 -26.73 4.18 -14.77
C LYS A 44 -26.40 5.67 -14.92
N GLY A 45 -26.84 6.50 -13.97
CA GLY A 45 -26.53 7.93 -13.89
C GLY A 45 -25.20 8.27 -13.18
N GLY A 46 -24.34 7.29 -12.89
CA GLY A 46 -23.02 7.51 -12.26
C GLY A 46 -23.03 7.82 -10.76
N SER A 47 -24.20 8.10 -10.19
CA SER A 47 -24.40 8.26 -8.75
C SER A 47 -24.08 6.97 -7.99
N ILE A 48 -23.41 7.09 -6.83
CA ILE A 48 -23.15 5.94 -5.97
C ILE A 48 -24.44 5.46 -5.31
N ARG A 49 -24.74 4.17 -5.48
CA ARG A 49 -25.89 3.48 -4.87
C ARG A 49 -25.48 2.63 -3.69
N LYS A 50 -24.28 2.07 -3.69
CA LYS A 50 -23.82 1.13 -2.66
C LYS A 50 -22.35 1.35 -2.38
N ARG A 51 -21.96 1.18 -1.12
CA ARG A 51 -20.57 1.30 -0.70
C ARG A 51 -20.23 0.30 0.37
N ASP A 52 -19.07 -0.30 0.20
CA ASP A 52 -18.48 -1.25 1.13
C ASP A 52 -17.28 -0.63 1.85
N ILE A 53 -17.17 -0.96 3.13
CA ILE A 53 -16.04 -0.63 3.98
C ILE A 53 -15.59 -1.93 4.62
N VAL A 54 -14.30 -2.25 4.46
CA VAL A 54 -13.68 -3.49 4.96
C VAL A 54 -12.52 -3.18 5.89
N CYS A 55 -12.11 -4.16 6.69
CA CYS A 55 -10.93 -4.02 7.52
C CYS A 55 -9.66 -3.93 6.65
N SER A 56 -8.65 -3.18 7.09
CA SER A 56 -7.38 -3.07 6.34
C SER A 56 -6.62 -4.39 6.22
N SER A 57 -6.85 -5.32 7.16
CA SER A 57 -6.30 -6.68 7.16
C SER A 57 -7.07 -7.64 6.26
N GLU A 58 -8.07 -7.19 5.50
CA GLU A 58 -8.88 -8.00 4.59
C GLU A 58 -8.15 -8.35 3.27
N GLY A 59 -8.54 -9.49 2.69
CA GLY A 59 -7.96 -10.09 1.49
C GLY A 59 -6.82 -11.09 1.77
N ALA A 60 -6.45 -11.87 0.76
CA ALA A 60 -5.30 -12.77 0.84
C ALA A 60 -4.00 -12.01 0.53
N PRO A 61 -2.84 -12.48 1.05
CA PRO A 61 -1.55 -12.14 0.44
C PRO A 61 -1.64 -12.41 -1.05
N ARG A 62 -1.20 -11.46 -1.89
CA ARG A 62 -0.94 -11.76 -3.29
C ARG A 62 0.21 -12.77 -3.34
N GLY A 63 -0.13 -14.05 -3.26
CA GLY A 63 0.73 -15.12 -3.72
C GLY A 63 1.02 -14.85 -5.19
N LYS A 64 2.22 -15.22 -5.67
CA LYS A 64 2.50 -15.28 -7.10
C LYS A 64 1.41 -16.16 -7.73
N GLU A 65 0.41 -15.52 -8.30
CA GLU A 65 -0.46 -16.11 -9.29
C GLU A 65 0.52 -16.62 -10.35
N SER A 66 0.52 -17.92 -10.60
CA SER A 66 1.32 -18.55 -11.65
C SER A 66 1.01 -17.80 -12.94
N SER A 67 1.90 -16.90 -13.33
CA SER A 67 1.92 -16.31 -14.67
C SER A 67 1.92 -17.49 -15.61
N SER A 68 0.79 -17.70 -16.26
CA SER A 68 0.63 -18.61 -17.36
C SER A 68 1.83 -18.43 -18.28
N LYS A 69 2.62 -19.50 -18.30
CA LYS A 69 3.62 -19.87 -19.28
C LYS A 69 3.28 -19.23 -20.63
N ARG A 70 3.95 -18.13 -20.99
CA ARG A 70 4.23 -17.81 -22.38
C ARG A 70 5.69 -18.17 -22.60
N GLU A 71 5.89 -19.48 -22.69
CA GLU A 71 7.00 -20.07 -23.41
C GLU A 71 6.82 -19.74 -24.88
N ASP A 72 7.22 -18.54 -25.29
CA ASP A 72 7.33 -18.23 -26.71
C ASP A 72 8.37 -17.12 -26.91
N SER A 73 9.62 -17.55 -26.88
CA SER A 73 10.74 -16.92 -27.58
C SER A 73 11.83 -17.98 -27.71
N VAL A 74 11.55 -19.00 -28.52
CA VAL A 74 12.58 -19.86 -29.10
C VAL A 74 13.48 -18.96 -29.94
N CYS A 75 14.61 -18.52 -29.39
CA CYS A 75 15.72 -18.03 -30.20
C CYS A 75 16.51 -19.27 -30.61
N ARG A 76 16.28 -19.67 -31.87
CA ARG A 76 16.93 -20.75 -32.58
C ARG A 76 18.45 -20.73 -32.38
N SER A 77 18.98 -21.92 -32.14
CA SER A 77 20.37 -22.28 -32.30
C SER A 77 20.82 -22.13 -33.75
N ASP A 78 22.14 -22.13 -33.91
CA ASP A 78 22.90 -22.44 -35.12
C ASP A 78 23.32 -21.23 -35.98
N ILE A 79 24.53 -20.74 -35.71
CA ILE A 79 25.63 -20.56 -36.68
C ILE A 79 26.93 -20.42 -35.87
N GLU A 80 27.85 -21.37 -36.06
CA GLU A 80 29.25 -21.29 -35.64
C GLU A 80 30.00 -20.33 -36.58
N ASP A 81 30.74 -19.36 -36.04
CA ASP A 81 32.10 -19.07 -36.53
C ASP A 81 32.89 -18.14 -35.56
N SER A 82 34.11 -18.59 -35.25
CA SER A 82 35.34 -17.88 -34.84
C SER A 82 35.33 -16.62 -33.92
N GLU A 83 36.02 -16.75 -32.77
CA GLU A 83 36.58 -15.73 -31.83
C GLU A 83 37.05 -14.40 -32.47
N PRO A 84 36.95 -13.22 -31.79
CA PRO A 84 37.71 -12.96 -30.56
C PRO A 84 37.01 -12.15 -29.45
N MET A 85 37.56 -12.34 -28.24
CA MET A 85 37.16 -11.76 -26.96
C MET A 85 37.07 -10.22 -26.89
N THR A 86 36.19 -9.77 -25.98
CA THR A 86 36.03 -8.44 -25.30
C THR A 86 34.89 -7.52 -25.79
N PRO A 87 34.31 -6.65 -24.94
CA PRO A 87 34.10 -6.69 -23.49
C PRO A 87 32.61 -6.81 -23.11
N THR A 88 32.41 -7.36 -21.92
CA THR A 88 31.18 -7.53 -21.14
C THR A 88 30.10 -6.46 -21.36
N LYS A 89 28.97 -6.90 -21.93
CA LYS A 89 27.68 -6.21 -21.81
C LYS A 89 27.39 -5.95 -20.34
N THR A 90 27.35 -4.69 -19.97
CA THR A 90 26.75 -4.22 -18.72
C THR A 90 25.29 -4.65 -18.72
N SER A 91 25.00 -5.77 -18.07
CA SER A 91 23.66 -6.06 -17.62
C SER A 91 23.26 -4.91 -16.70
N GLY A 92 22.38 -4.05 -17.18
CA GLY A 92 21.76 -3.05 -16.35
C GLY A 92 21.09 -3.77 -15.19
N LEU A 93 21.73 -3.73 -14.01
CA LEU A 93 21.09 -4.07 -12.76
C LEU A 93 20.01 -3.01 -12.55
N ALA A 94 18.83 -3.29 -13.09
CA ALA A 94 17.61 -2.65 -12.64
C ALA A 94 17.50 -2.97 -11.14
N HIS A 95 17.82 -1.98 -10.30
CA HIS A 95 17.48 -1.98 -8.89
C HIS A 95 15.96 -1.81 -8.72
N SER A 96 15.16 -2.67 -9.35
CA SER A 96 13.82 -2.97 -8.88
C SER A 96 13.95 -4.03 -7.79
N GLY A 97 14.65 -3.66 -6.71
CA GLY A 97 14.55 -4.33 -5.42
C GLY A 97 13.14 -4.10 -4.87
N ALA A 98 12.16 -4.72 -5.52
CA ALA A 98 10.81 -4.84 -5.03
C ALA A 98 10.92 -5.67 -3.76
N HIS A 99 11.12 -4.96 -2.65
CA HIS A 99 11.13 -5.53 -1.32
C HIS A 99 9.87 -6.40 -1.23
N ARG A 100 10.05 -7.73 -1.22
CA ARG A 100 8.96 -8.68 -0.94
C ARG A 100 8.59 -8.52 0.53
N ARG A 101 7.96 -7.40 0.87
CA ARG A 101 7.27 -7.25 2.14
C ARG A 101 6.15 -8.28 2.13
N LYS A 102 6.20 -9.22 3.07
CA LYS A 102 5.11 -10.16 3.31
C LYS A 102 3.85 -9.32 3.50
N SER A 103 2.78 -9.66 2.76
CA SER A 103 1.49 -9.00 2.92
C SER A 103 1.05 -9.11 4.37
N MET A 104 0.59 -8.00 4.95
CA MET A 104 0.01 -7.98 6.30
C MET A 104 -1.47 -8.37 6.31
N LYS A 105 -2.05 -8.71 5.15
CA LYS A 105 -3.46 -9.12 5.04
C LYS A 105 -3.64 -10.53 5.63
N THR A 106 -4.62 -10.65 6.53
CA THR A 106 -4.95 -11.89 7.27
C THR A 106 -6.22 -12.56 6.74
N GLY A 107 -6.87 -12.01 5.71
CA GLY A 107 -8.17 -12.49 5.25
C GLY A 107 -9.32 -12.12 6.20
N CYS A 108 -9.21 -10.98 6.89
CA CYS A 108 -10.26 -10.49 7.78
C CYS A 108 -11.61 -10.36 7.05
N ARG A 109 -12.72 -10.76 7.71
CA ARG A 109 -14.06 -10.80 7.11
C ARG A 109 -14.99 -9.67 7.56
N TRP A 110 -14.47 -8.76 8.39
CA TRP A 110 -15.20 -7.59 8.84
C TRP A 110 -15.64 -6.73 7.65
N LEU A 111 -16.91 -6.37 7.61
CA LEU A 111 -17.55 -5.65 6.50
C LEU A 111 -18.69 -4.80 7.03
N ALA A 112 -18.72 -3.53 6.64
CA ALA A 112 -19.89 -2.66 6.75
C ALA A 112 -20.29 -2.20 5.35
N ARG A 113 -21.56 -2.36 5.00
CA ARG A 113 -22.09 -2.05 3.68
C ARG A 113 -23.38 -1.25 3.80
N ALA A 114 -23.41 -0.12 3.12
CA ALA A 114 -24.58 0.75 3.06
C ALA A 114 -25.06 0.93 1.62
N SER A 115 -26.36 1.14 1.49
CA SER A 115 -27.04 1.39 0.23
C SER A 115 -27.91 2.65 0.31
N ARG A 116 -27.82 3.48 -0.72
CA ARG A 116 -28.63 4.68 -0.89
C ARG A 116 -30.07 4.27 -1.22
N GLN A 117 -30.98 4.70 -0.37
CA GLN A 117 -32.42 4.50 -0.50
C GLN A 117 -33.02 5.48 -1.51
N SER A 118 -34.26 5.22 -1.93
CA SER A 118 -35.04 6.13 -2.79
C SER A 118 -35.28 7.50 -2.14
N SER A 119 -35.29 7.56 -0.80
CA SER A 119 -35.38 8.79 -0.02
C SER A 119 -34.11 9.66 -0.05
N GLY A 120 -33.01 9.16 -0.62
CA GLY A 120 -31.70 9.83 -0.59
C GLY A 120 -30.84 9.49 0.64
N MET A 121 -31.44 8.93 1.70
CA MET A 121 -30.74 8.46 2.88
C MET A 121 -29.93 7.19 2.59
N TRP A 122 -28.89 6.95 3.37
CA TRP A 122 -28.05 5.77 3.31
C TRP A 122 -28.43 4.81 4.42
N LYS A 123 -28.88 3.60 4.07
CA LYS A 123 -29.21 2.55 5.04
C LYS A 123 -28.08 1.54 5.11
N MET A 124 -27.65 1.18 6.32
CA MET A 124 -26.74 0.06 6.51
C MET A 124 -27.49 -1.25 6.27
N ILE A 125 -27.10 -1.98 5.22
CA ILE A 125 -27.79 -3.20 4.77
C ILE A 125 -27.06 -4.49 5.17
N MET A 126 -25.76 -4.40 5.50
CA MET A 126 -24.98 -5.56 5.92
C MET A 126 -23.85 -5.12 6.84
N LEU A 127 -23.74 -5.81 7.97
CA LEU A 127 -22.72 -5.60 9.00
C LEU A 127 -22.18 -6.95 9.45
N ARG A 128 -20.87 -7.12 9.39
CA ARG A 128 -20.12 -8.24 9.95
C ARG A 128 -19.05 -7.68 10.87
N LEU A 129 -19.14 -7.99 12.15
CA LEU A 129 -18.23 -7.48 13.19
C LEU A 129 -17.07 -8.45 13.50
N GLU A 130 -17.05 -9.62 12.88
CA GLU A 130 -16.04 -10.65 13.15
C GLU A 130 -14.67 -10.29 12.57
N HIS A 131 -13.64 -10.38 13.42
CA HIS A 131 -12.24 -10.28 13.05
C HIS A 131 -11.54 -11.61 13.28
N ASN A 132 -10.57 -11.92 12.43
CA ASN A 132 -9.71 -13.11 12.56
C ASN A 132 -8.27 -12.75 12.97
N HIS A 133 -8.06 -11.53 13.43
CA HIS A 133 -6.78 -11.00 13.87
C HIS A 133 -7.01 -10.17 15.14
N PRO A 134 -5.99 -9.98 15.98
CA PRO A 134 -6.10 -9.11 17.15
C PRO A 134 -6.42 -7.68 16.72
N LEU A 135 -7.29 -7.02 17.48
CA LEU A 135 -7.55 -5.59 17.35
C LEU A 135 -6.56 -4.86 18.24
N THR A 136 -5.72 -4.05 17.60
CA THR A 136 -4.66 -3.28 18.23
C THR A 136 -5.28 -2.09 18.92
N THR A 137 -5.08 -1.95 20.23
CA THR A 137 -5.63 -0.79 20.94
C THR A 137 -5.02 0.50 20.39
N ARG A 138 -5.77 1.62 20.45
CA ARG A 138 -5.34 2.93 19.93
C ARG A 138 -3.91 3.31 20.34
N TYR A 139 -3.46 2.87 21.51
CA TYR A 139 -2.11 3.13 22.05
C TYR A 139 -1.00 2.33 21.35
N GLU A 140 -1.26 1.10 20.93
CA GLU A 140 -0.27 0.26 20.25
C GLU A 140 0.00 0.75 18.81
N LEU A 141 -0.96 1.44 18.18
CA LEU A 141 -0.77 2.06 16.85
C LEU A 141 0.22 3.24 16.87
N PHE A 142 0.39 3.89 18.03
CA PHE A 142 1.32 5.01 18.21
C PHE A 142 2.66 4.60 18.81
N GLN A 143 2.84 3.33 19.18
CA GLN A 143 4.15 2.87 19.56
C GLN A 143 5.03 2.82 18.31
N PRO A 144 6.12 3.62 18.26
CA PRO A 144 7.10 3.48 17.19
C PRO A 144 7.59 2.04 17.26
N SER A 145 7.43 1.31 16.16
CA SER A 145 8.00 -0.03 16.11
C SER A 145 9.48 0.09 16.41
N SER A 146 9.99 -0.72 17.35
CA SER A 146 11.41 -0.82 17.66
C SER A 146 12.25 -1.40 16.51
N HIS A 147 11.69 -1.43 15.29
CA HIS A 147 12.46 -1.66 14.08
C HIS A 147 13.56 -0.60 13.99
N VAL A 148 14.76 -1.04 14.36
CA VAL A 148 16.00 -0.42 13.93
C VAL A 148 15.87 -0.23 12.43
N ILE A 149 15.72 1.02 11.99
CA ILE A 149 15.87 1.36 10.58
C ILE A 149 17.24 0.83 10.23
N ARG A 150 17.29 -0.19 9.39
CA ARG A 150 18.56 -0.63 8.79
C ARG A 150 19.03 0.53 7.92
N THR A 151 19.73 1.49 8.52
CA THR A 151 20.75 2.24 7.82
C THR A 151 21.65 1.20 7.17
N GLY A 152 21.97 1.37 5.89
CA GLY A 152 22.86 0.44 5.20
C GLY A 152 24.08 0.14 6.08
N ASP A 153 24.60 -1.09 6.01
CA ASP A 153 25.84 -1.42 6.70
C ASP A 153 26.93 -0.40 6.34
N ASP A 154 27.83 -0.09 7.27
CA ASP A 154 28.85 0.95 7.11
C ASP A 154 29.65 0.78 5.82
N SER A 155 29.84 -0.47 5.39
CA SER A 155 30.45 -0.85 4.12
C SER A 155 29.64 -0.38 2.91
N SER A 156 28.31 -0.56 2.89
CA SER A 156 27.44 -0.04 1.82
C SER A 156 27.41 1.47 1.79
N ILE A 157 27.41 2.13 2.95
CA ILE A 157 27.48 3.60 3.05
C ILE A 157 28.83 4.10 2.51
N GLY A 158 29.94 3.46 2.90
CA GLY A 158 31.29 3.76 2.42
C GLY A 158 31.41 3.58 0.90
N ASN A 159 30.93 2.45 0.38
CA ASN A 159 30.94 2.17 -1.06
C ASN A 159 30.09 3.17 -1.86
N ALA A 160 28.91 3.54 -1.36
CA ALA A 160 28.08 4.57 -1.97
C ALA A 160 28.78 5.93 -1.98
N THR A 161 29.51 6.26 -0.91
CA THR A 161 30.28 7.51 -0.81
C THR A 161 31.44 7.55 -1.81
N VAL A 162 32.18 6.44 -1.95
CA VAL A 162 33.26 6.30 -2.93
C VAL A 162 32.70 6.38 -4.36
N ALA A 163 31.60 5.69 -4.65
CA ALA A 163 30.95 5.74 -5.94
C ALA A 163 30.44 7.15 -6.29
N ALA A 164 29.87 7.87 -5.32
CA ALA A 164 29.45 9.26 -5.51
C ALA A 164 30.64 10.19 -5.82
N ARG A 165 31.77 10.05 -5.11
CA ARG A 165 33.00 10.81 -5.39
C ARG A 165 33.57 10.50 -6.78
N ALA A 166 33.61 9.22 -7.16
CA ALA A 166 34.04 8.81 -8.50
C ALA A 166 33.13 9.41 -9.60
N ALA A 167 31.81 9.43 -9.36
CA ALA A 167 30.84 10.03 -10.26
C ALA A 167 31.00 11.56 -10.38
N MET A 168 31.44 12.24 -9.31
CA MET A 168 31.75 13.68 -9.37
C MET A 168 33.00 13.94 -10.22
N MET A 169 34.04 13.12 -10.07
CA MET A 169 35.30 13.28 -10.81
C MET A 169 35.16 12.99 -12.30
N ASN A 170 34.34 12.01 -12.68
CA ASN A 170 34.10 11.67 -14.08
C ASN A 170 32.95 12.46 -14.72
N GLY A 171 32.36 13.43 -14.01
CA GLY A 171 31.28 14.30 -14.51
C GLY A 171 29.92 13.61 -14.72
N THR A 172 29.74 12.37 -14.24
CA THR A 172 28.47 11.63 -14.39
C THR A 172 27.49 11.84 -13.23
N TYR A 173 27.94 12.51 -12.16
CA TYR A 173 27.10 12.80 -11.00
C TYR A 173 26.03 13.86 -11.32
N ARG A 174 24.77 13.42 -11.38
CA ARG A 174 23.61 14.29 -11.64
C ARG A 174 23.21 15.15 -10.43
N GLY A 175 23.57 14.73 -9.21
CA GLY A 175 23.27 15.42 -7.95
C GLY A 175 21.79 15.76 -7.70
N PRO A 176 21.45 16.25 -6.50
CA PRO A 176 20.18 16.94 -6.30
C PRO A 176 20.18 18.26 -7.10
N SER A 177 19.02 18.64 -7.65
CA SER A 177 18.85 19.89 -8.38
C SER A 177 19.22 21.09 -7.50
N LEU A 178 19.60 22.21 -8.13
CA LEU A 178 19.88 23.47 -7.42
C LEU A 178 18.69 23.88 -6.55
N GLU A 179 17.47 23.75 -7.07
CA GLU A 179 16.26 24.05 -6.30
C GLU A 179 16.10 23.20 -5.05
N PHE A 180 16.50 21.92 -5.08
CA PHE A 180 16.44 21.05 -3.90
C PHE A 180 17.47 21.46 -2.84
N LYS A 181 18.61 22.03 -3.25
CA LYS A 181 19.64 22.54 -2.33
C LYS A 181 19.18 23.82 -1.64
N ASP A 182 18.55 24.72 -2.39
CA ASP A 182 18.04 25.99 -1.86
C ASP A 182 16.88 25.76 -0.87
N LEU A 183 16.02 24.78 -1.15
CA LEU A 183 14.91 24.42 -0.26
C LEU A 183 15.41 23.85 1.09
N PHE A 184 16.51 23.10 1.06
CA PHE A 184 17.10 22.53 2.28
C PHE A 184 17.78 23.60 3.15
N LEU A 185 18.41 24.60 2.53
CA LEU A 185 19.04 25.73 3.21
C LEU A 185 18.01 26.70 3.82
N GLN A 186 16.78 26.75 3.30
CA GLN A 186 15.69 27.54 3.89
C GLN A 186 15.07 26.91 5.14
N MET A 187 15.30 25.62 5.39
CA MET A 187 14.74 24.90 6.54
C MET A 187 15.71 24.77 7.72
N SER A 188 16.95 25.25 7.58
CA SER A 188 17.97 25.32 8.63
C SER A 188 18.09 26.73 9.21
#